data_AF-A0A6P0XRV6-F1
#
_entry.id   AF-A0A6P0XRV6-F1
#
_cell.length_a   1.000
_cell.length_b   1.000
_cell.length_c   1.000
_cell.angle_alpha   90.00
_cell.angle_beta   90.00
_cell.angle_gamma   90.00
#
_symmetry.space_group_name_H-M   'P 1'
#
loop_
_entity.id
_entity.type
_entity.pdbx_description
1 polymer ?
#
loop_
_entity_poly.entity_id
_entity_poly.type
_entity_poly.pdbx_seq_one_letter_code
_entity_poly.pdbx_strand_id
1 'polypeptide(L)'
;MNFSRNLNQFGRIWESYWFKPTPLLNLAICRIIIIAFQLNQTILQNDFLGTILERATRPGAKYNPTLIVKLLSLPFGLNTAPPDWFLSSLFWLTIIAGFFSLFGFKTNFSLMVFAVGNLFLQAYVYSFGRFHHPDALMIIALLILALSPAGRVLSID
;
A
#
# COMPACT_ATOMS: atom_id res chain seq x y z
N MET A 1 -3.12 -11.82 -48.84
CA MET A 1 -2.38 -10.60 -48.41
C MET A 1 -3.10 -9.81 -47.29
N ASN A 2 -3.76 -10.45 -46.30
CA ASN A 2 -4.53 -9.76 -45.25
C ASN A 2 -3.92 -9.84 -43.83
N PHE A 3 -2.90 -10.68 -43.60
CA PHE A 3 -2.37 -10.94 -42.26
C PHE A 3 -1.59 -9.75 -41.67
N SER A 4 -0.75 -9.09 -42.49
CA SER A 4 0.01 -7.89 -42.11
C SER A 4 -0.90 -6.70 -41.75
N ARG A 5 -2.01 -6.53 -42.46
CA ARG A 5 -2.96 -5.42 -42.23
C ARG A 5 -3.70 -5.57 -40.90
N ASN A 6 -4.09 -6.80 -40.54
CA ASN A 6 -4.75 -7.11 -39.28
C ASN A 6 -3.81 -6.98 -38.07
N LEU A 7 -2.55 -7.39 -38.18
CA LEU A 7 -1.53 -7.17 -37.14
C LEU A 7 -1.30 -5.67 -36.88
N ASN A 8 -1.25 -4.87 -37.94
CA ASN A 8 -1.07 -3.42 -37.85
C ASN A 8 -2.31 -2.69 -37.26
N GLN A 9 -3.50 -3.28 -37.38
CA GLN A 9 -4.72 -2.74 -36.77
C GLN A 9 -4.82 -3.14 -35.30
N PHE A 10 -4.50 -4.39 -34.97
CA PHE A 10 -4.43 -4.86 -33.59
C PHE A 10 -3.40 -4.08 -32.77
N GLY A 11 -2.20 -3.86 -33.33
CA GLY A 11 -1.16 -3.05 -32.69
C GLY A 11 -1.63 -1.64 -32.36
N ARG A 12 -2.36 -0.99 -33.28
CA ARG A 12 -2.91 0.36 -33.05
C ARG A 12 -4.01 0.39 -31.99
N ILE A 13 -4.89 -0.62 -31.96
CA ILE A 13 -5.93 -0.73 -30.91
C ILE A 13 -5.27 -0.95 -29.55
N TRP A 14 -4.30 -1.87 -29.49
CA TRP A 14 -3.52 -2.13 -28.28
C TRP A 14 -2.82 -0.86 -27.79
N GLU A 15 -2.12 -0.15 -28.69
CA GLU A 15 -1.42 1.09 -28.36
C GLU A 15 -2.40 2.18 -27.85
N SER A 16 -3.51 2.36 -28.55
CA SER A 16 -4.55 3.32 -28.16
C SER A 16 -5.25 2.95 -26.85
N TYR A 17 -5.35 1.66 -26.50
CA TYR A 17 -5.99 1.23 -25.26
C TYR A 17 -5.06 1.43 -24.06
N TRP A 18 -3.79 1.05 -24.18
CA TRP A 18 -2.85 1.05 -23.06
C TRP A 18 -2.09 2.37 -22.87
N PHE A 19 -1.81 3.12 -23.93
CA PHE A 19 -0.90 4.26 -23.87
C PHE A 19 -1.54 5.61 -24.19
N LYS A 20 -2.84 5.63 -24.53
CA LYS A 20 -3.53 6.90 -24.75
C LYS A 20 -3.59 7.71 -23.44
N PRO A 21 -3.22 9.00 -23.46
CA PRO A 21 -3.38 9.87 -22.30
C PRO A 21 -4.80 9.82 -21.76
N THR A 22 -4.90 9.53 -20.47
CA THR A 22 -6.19 9.37 -19.77
C THR A 22 -6.39 10.56 -18.82
N PRO A 23 -7.64 11.03 -18.60
CA PRO A 23 -7.88 12.13 -17.67
C PRO A 23 -7.37 11.83 -16.26
N LEU A 24 -6.81 12.84 -15.60
CA LEU A 24 -6.34 12.75 -14.21
C LEU A 24 -7.45 12.34 -13.23
N LEU A 25 -8.71 12.57 -13.59
CA LEU A 25 -9.87 12.15 -12.82
C LEU A 25 -9.86 10.64 -12.55
N ASN A 26 -9.41 9.82 -13.51
CA ASN A 26 -9.36 8.37 -13.32
C ASN A 26 -8.37 7.99 -12.21
N LEU A 27 -7.20 8.66 -12.15
CA LEU A 27 -6.22 8.45 -11.08
C LEU A 27 -6.77 8.89 -9.72
N ALA A 28 -7.49 10.01 -9.66
CA ALA A 28 -8.10 10.46 -8.41
C ALA A 28 -9.23 9.53 -7.93
N ILE A 29 -10.04 8.98 -8.84
CA ILE A 29 -11.06 7.97 -8.50
C ILE A 29 -10.37 6.69 -8.00
N CYS A 30 -9.35 6.20 -8.71
CA CYS A 30 -8.56 5.05 -8.27
C CYS A 30 -7.97 5.28 -6.88
N ARG A 31 -7.39 6.47 -6.64
CA ARG A 31 -6.86 6.89 -5.34
C ARG A 31 -7.92 6.75 -4.25
N ILE A 32 -9.09 7.35 -4.44
CA ILE A 32 -10.17 7.33 -3.44
C ILE A 32 -10.62 5.89 -3.15
N ILE A 33 -10.88 5.09 -4.19
CA ILE A 33 -11.36 3.71 -4.03
C ILE A 33 -10.31 2.84 -3.32
N ILE A 34 -9.05 2.89 -3.75
CA ILE A 34 -7.96 2.07 -3.23
C ILE A 34 -7.66 2.44 -1.77
N ILE A 35 -7.56 3.73 -1.46
CA ILE A 35 -7.32 4.18 -0.07
C ILE A 35 -8.51 3.81 0.81
N ALA A 36 -9.74 4.07 0.38
CA ALA A 36 -10.93 3.76 1.18
C ALA A 36 -11.03 2.25 1.45
N PHE A 37 -10.75 1.42 0.45
CA PHE A 37 -10.70 -0.03 0.62
C PHE A 37 -9.61 -0.43 1.62
N GLN A 38 -8.39 0.09 1.49
CA GLN A 38 -7.30 -0.23 2.42
C GLN A 38 -7.62 0.23 3.85
N LEU A 39 -8.12 1.44 4.04
CA LEU A 39 -8.55 1.94 5.35
C LEU A 39 -9.64 1.05 5.96
N ASN A 40 -10.63 0.63 5.18
CA ASN A 40 -11.66 -0.29 5.63
C ASN A 40 -11.08 -1.65 6.07
N GLN A 41 -10.11 -2.19 5.32
CA GLN A 41 -9.43 -3.44 5.69
C GLN A 41 -8.62 -3.31 6.99
N THR A 42 -7.92 -2.19 7.17
CA THR A 42 -7.06 -1.95 8.33
C THR A 42 -7.86 -1.58 9.58
N ILE A 43 -8.93 -0.80 9.46
CA ILE A 43 -9.72 -0.28 10.59
C ILE A 43 -10.89 -1.21 10.96
N LEU A 44 -11.70 -1.62 9.98
CA LEU A 44 -13.04 -2.14 10.25
C LEU A 44 -13.13 -3.67 10.29
N GLN A 45 -12.33 -4.38 9.48
CA GLN A 45 -12.58 -5.80 9.26
C GLN A 45 -11.80 -6.76 10.16
N ASN A 46 -10.65 -6.36 10.73
CA ASN A 46 -9.66 -7.35 11.18
C ASN A 46 -9.05 -7.18 12.57
N ASP A 47 -9.50 -6.20 13.39
CA ASP A 47 -8.78 -5.79 14.61
C ASP A 47 -7.26 -5.83 14.40
N PHE A 48 -6.84 -5.11 13.36
CA PHE A 48 -5.49 -5.27 12.83
C PHE A 48 -4.44 -4.86 13.87
N LEU A 49 -4.77 -3.85 14.69
CA LEU A 49 -3.92 -3.39 15.80
C LEU A 49 -3.76 -4.47 16.87
N GLY A 50 -4.85 -5.08 17.35
CA GLY A 50 -4.75 -6.22 18.28
C GLY A 50 -3.93 -7.36 17.68
N THR A 51 -4.18 -7.65 16.40
CA THR A 51 -3.45 -8.69 15.66
C THR A 51 -1.94 -8.42 15.59
N ILE A 52 -1.46 -7.18 15.42
CA ILE A 52 0.00 -6.91 15.38
C ILE A 52 0.63 -6.98 16.77
N LEU A 53 -0.06 -6.49 17.81
CA LEU A 53 0.47 -6.44 19.18
C LEU A 53 0.57 -7.83 19.81
N GLU A 54 -0.40 -8.72 19.55
CA GLU A 54 -0.40 -10.08 20.11
C GLU A 54 0.59 -11.04 19.43
N ARG A 55 1.19 -10.67 18.29
CA ARG A 55 2.00 -11.64 17.51
C ARG A 55 3.29 -12.03 18.19
N ALA A 56 3.95 -11.07 18.82
CA ALA A 56 5.20 -11.31 19.54
C ALA A 56 4.98 -12.09 20.84
N THR A 57 3.78 -12.02 21.43
CA THR A 57 3.45 -12.64 22.71
C THR A 57 2.87 -14.05 22.60
N ARG A 58 2.54 -14.52 21.38
CA ARG A 58 1.98 -15.87 21.18
C ARG A 58 2.99 -16.97 21.52
N PRO A 59 2.58 -18.01 22.27
CA PRO A 59 3.42 -19.18 22.53
C PRO A 59 3.91 -19.81 21.23
N GLY A 60 5.22 -20.02 21.10
CA GLY A 60 5.83 -20.61 19.91
C GLY A 60 5.94 -19.66 18.70
N ALA A 61 5.67 -18.36 18.88
CA ALA A 61 5.91 -17.36 17.84
C ALA A 61 7.40 -17.34 17.46
N LYS A 62 7.70 -17.74 16.22
CA LYS A 62 9.03 -17.58 15.63
C LYS A 62 9.05 -16.30 14.82
N TYR A 63 9.77 -15.31 15.33
CA TYR A 63 10.00 -14.06 14.62
C TYR A 63 11.15 -14.23 13.64
N ASN A 64 10.85 -14.15 12.34
CA ASN A 64 11.83 -14.16 11.26
C ASN A 64 11.60 -12.94 10.36
N PRO A 65 12.21 -11.79 10.67
CA PRO A 65 11.91 -10.54 10.00
C PRO A 65 12.25 -10.57 8.51
N THR A 66 11.30 -10.11 7.70
CA THR A 66 11.55 -9.85 6.27
C THR A 66 12.56 -8.71 6.11
N LEU A 67 13.22 -8.64 4.95
CA LEU A 67 14.22 -7.60 4.66
C LEU A 67 13.68 -6.18 4.89
N ILE A 68 12.43 -5.92 4.49
CA ILE A 68 11.80 -4.61 4.67
C ILE A 68 11.66 -4.26 6.15
N VAL A 69 11.22 -5.21 6.98
CA VAL A 69 11.11 -4.99 8.43
C VAL A 69 12.48 -4.71 9.01
N LYS A 70 13.50 -5.50 8.66
CA LYS A 70 14.89 -5.30 9.12
C LYS A 70 15.40 -3.89 8.83
N LEU A 71 15.16 -3.39 7.63
CA LEU A 71 15.61 -2.05 7.21
C LEU A 71 14.87 -0.93 7.96
N LEU A 72 13.56 -1.08 8.14
CA LEU A 72 12.72 -0.06 8.75
C LEU A 72 12.72 -0.12 10.29
N SER A 73 13.17 -1.22 10.89
CA SER A 73 13.35 -1.38 12.33
C SER A 73 14.80 -1.35 12.78
N LEU A 74 15.74 -0.87 11.95
CA LEU A 74 17.18 -0.82 12.24
C LEU A 74 17.53 -0.32 13.65
N PRO A 75 16.91 0.76 14.19
CA PRO A 75 17.21 1.25 15.52
C PRO A 75 16.90 0.26 16.66
N PHE A 76 16.04 -0.73 16.42
CA PHE A 76 15.59 -1.72 17.42
C PHE A 76 16.30 -3.07 17.28
N GLY A 77 17.15 -3.23 16.27
CA GLY A 77 17.87 -4.46 15.97
C GLY A 77 17.31 -5.21 14.76
N LEU A 78 18.19 -6.00 14.11
CA LEU A 78 17.88 -6.68 12.85
C LEU A 78 17.03 -7.94 13.01
N ASN A 79 17.00 -8.56 14.19
CA ASN A 79 16.28 -9.81 14.43
C ASN A 79 15.38 -9.74 15.67
N THR A 80 15.11 -8.53 16.16
CA THR A 80 14.29 -8.28 17.34
C THR A 80 12.99 -7.62 16.91
N ALA A 81 11.86 -8.08 17.45
CA ALA A 81 10.58 -7.45 17.16
C ALA A 81 10.59 -6.01 17.70
N PRO A 82 10.10 -5.02 16.94
CA PRO A 82 9.94 -3.66 17.43
C PRO A 82 9.01 -3.61 18.64
N PRO A 83 9.18 -2.64 19.55
CA PRO A 83 8.34 -2.52 20.74
C PRO A 83 6.90 -2.12 20.38
N ASP A 84 5.94 -2.51 21.23
CA ASP A 84 4.50 -2.30 21.02
C ASP A 84 4.11 -0.83 20.81
N TRP A 85 4.76 0.09 21.53
CA TRP A 85 4.52 1.52 21.38
C TRP A 85 4.89 2.01 19.97
N PHE A 86 5.94 1.45 19.37
CA PHE A 86 6.38 1.81 18.02
C PHE A 86 5.39 1.29 16.99
N LEU A 87 4.97 0.03 17.12
CA LEU A 87 3.96 -0.58 16.25
C LEU A 87 2.63 0.19 16.31
N SER A 88 2.20 0.58 17.51
CA SER A 88 0.99 1.39 17.72
C SER A 88 1.12 2.78 17.11
N SER A 89 2.26 3.45 17.32
CA SER A 89 2.51 4.78 16.75
C SER A 89 2.52 4.74 15.23
N LEU A 90 3.17 3.74 14.64
CA LEU A 90 3.22 3.55 13.20
C LEU A 90 1.85 3.23 12.62
N PHE A 91 1.06 2.40 13.30
CA PHE A 91 -0.33 2.12 12.92
C PHE A 91 -1.15 3.40 12.84
N TRP A 92 -1.16 4.21 13.90
CA TRP A 92 -1.93 5.47 13.92
C TRP A 92 -1.42 6.49 12.91
N LEU A 93 -0.10 6.61 12.74
CA LEU A 93 0.50 7.46 11.71
C LEU A 93 0.04 7.04 10.31
N THR A 94 0.01 5.72 10.05
CA THR A 94 -0.47 5.15 8.79
C THR A 94 -1.94 5.52 8.57
N ILE A 95 -2.80 5.33 9.56
CA ILE A 95 -4.23 5.68 9.45
C ILE A 95 -4.43 7.18 9.15
N ILE A 96 -3.75 8.06 9.89
CA ILE A 96 -3.85 9.51 9.68
C ILE A 96 -3.38 9.88 8.27
N ALA A 97 -2.25 9.32 7.81
CA ALA A 97 -1.76 9.52 6.46
C ALA A 97 -2.75 9.01 5.40
N GLY A 98 -3.45 7.91 5.66
CA GLY A 98 -4.51 7.39 4.80
C GLY A 98 -5.67 8.36 4.67
N PHE A 99 -6.16 8.93 5.77
CA PHE A 99 -7.22 9.95 5.72
C PHE A 99 -6.77 11.22 4.97
N PHE A 100 -5.56 11.72 5.22
CA PHE A 100 -5.02 12.87 4.49
C PHE A 100 -4.90 12.57 2.98
N SER A 101 -4.49 11.35 2.62
CA SER A 101 -4.43 10.91 1.23
C SER A 101 -5.80 10.81 0.57
N LEU A 102 -6.83 10.42 1.34
CA LEU A 102 -8.20 10.28 0.87
C LEU A 102 -8.79 11.65 0.49
N PHE A 103 -8.68 12.61 1.40
CA PHE A 103 -9.15 14.00 1.21
C PHE A 103 -8.23 14.82 0.30
N GLY A 104 -7.00 14.34 0.06
CA GLY A 104 -6.03 14.98 -0.80
C GLY A 104 -5.36 16.19 -0.14
N PHE A 105 -4.81 15.99 1.05
CA PHE A 105 -3.93 16.92 1.75
C PHE A 105 -2.48 16.41 1.72
N LYS A 106 -1.58 17.19 1.12
CA LYS A 106 -0.24 16.78 0.67
C LYS A 106 -0.27 15.40 0.03
N THR A 107 -1.19 15.21 -0.90
CA THR A 107 -1.71 13.91 -1.38
C THR A 107 -0.63 12.88 -1.66
N ASN A 108 0.40 13.22 -2.46
CA ASN A 108 1.47 12.28 -2.83
C ASN A 108 2.36 11.91 -1.64
N PHE A 109 2.64 12.89 -0.76
CA PHE A 109 3.45 12.66 0.43
C PHE A 109 2.69 11.82 1.45
N SER A 110 1.42 12.17 1.73
CA SER A 110 0.57 11.38 2.62
C SER A 110 0.37 9.96 2.06
N LEU A 111 0.22 9.81 0.73
CA LEU A 111 0.10 8.50 0.06
C LEU A 111 1.36 7.68 0.24
N MET A 112 2.54 8.28 0.10
CA MET A 112 3.80 7.59 0.30
C MET A 112 3.93 7.10 1.75
N VAL A 113 3.62 7.95 2.73
CA VAL A 113 3.63 7.56 4.15
C VAL A 113 2.62 6.44 4.41
N PHE A 114 1.41 6.53 3.84
CA PHE A 114 0.39 5.49 3.95
C PHE A 114 0.85 4.16 3.32
N ALA A 115 1.44 4.20 2.13
CA ALA A 115 1.91 3.02 1.42
C ALA A 115 3.07 2.33 2.17
N VAL A 116 4.07 3.09 2.61
CA VAL A 116 5.22 2.57 3.38
C VAL A 116 4.77 2.05 4.74
N GLY A 117 3.85 2.74 5.41
CA GLY A 117 3.27 2.29 6.68
C GLY A 117 2.56 0.94 6.54
N ASN A 118 1.66 0.80 5.56
CA ASN A 118 1.00 -0.48 5.29
C ASN A 118 1.99 -1.58 4.89
N LEU A 119 2.98 -1.26 4.05
CA LEU A 119 4.04 -2.20 3.67
C LEU A 119 4.78 -2.73 4.90
N PHE A 120 5.18 -1.86 5.82
CA PHE A 120 5.86 -2.27 7.05
C PHE A 120 4.95 -3.16 7.91
N LEU A 121 3.73 -2.71 8.19
CA LEU A 121 2.79 -3.41 9.07
C LEU A 121 2.49 -4.83 8.56
N GLN A 122 2.30 -4.96 7.25
CA GLN A 122 2.03 -6.24 6.61
C GLN A 122 3.26 -7.15 6.57
N ALA A 123 4.43 -6.58 6.25
CA ALA A 123 5.70 -7.29 6.31
C ALA A 123 6.04 -7.76 7.74
N TYR A 124 5.66 -7.00 8.76
CA TYR A 124 5.77 -7.39 10.16
C TYR A 124 4.89 -8.61 10.47
N VAL A 125 3.63 -8.61 10.04
CA VAL A 125 2.75 -9.78 10.19
C VAL A 125 3.33 -11.02 9.49
N TYR A 126 3.91 -10.87 8.30
CA TYR A 126 4.53 -11.96 7.56
C TYR A 126 5.80 -12.50 8.20
N SER A 127 6.44 -11.73 9.07
CA SER A 127 7.61 -12.17 9.83
C SER A 127 7.28 -13.29 10.83
N PHE A 128 6.00 -13.61 11.04
CA PHE A 128 5.51 -14.71 11.88
C PHE A 128 4.92 -15.88 11.07
N GLY A 129 5.24 -16.00 9.79
CA GLY A 129 5.01 -17.23 9.00
C GLY A 129 3.61 -17.42 8.40
N ARG A 130 2.77 -16.37 8.32
CA ARG A 130 1.54 -16.40 7.52
C ARG A 130 1.74 -15.65 6.21
N PHE A 131 1.49 -16.30 5.08
CA PHE A 131 1.53 -15.69 3.75
C PHE A 131 0.10 -15.59 3.20
N HIS A 132 -0.40 -14.39 2.95
CA HIS A 132 -1.61 -14.18 2.16
C HIS A 132 -1.23 -13.38 0.91
N HIS A 133 -1.54 -13.89 -0.28
CA HIS A 133 -1.09 -13.29 -1.54
C HIS A 133 -1.78 -11.98 -2.02
N PRO A 134 -3.02 -11.59 -1.62
CA PRO A 134 -3.69 -10.43 -2.24
C PRO A 134 -3.11 -9.07 -1.83
N ASP A 135 -2.41 -9.04 -0.71
CA ASP A 135 -1.91 -7.84 -0.04
C ASP A 135 -0.81 -7.10 -0.83
N ALA A 136 0.07 -7.84 -1.51
CA ALA A 136 1.19 -7.25 -2.26
C ALA A 136 0.72 -6.35 -3.41
N LEU A 137 -0.37 -6.75 -4.10
CA LEU A 137 -0.94 -5.96 -5.19
C LEU A 137 -1.47 -4.61 -4.69
N MET A 138 -2.06 -4.61 -3.49
CA MET A 138 -2.57 -3.39 -2.86
C MET A 138 -1.43 -2.41 -2.54
N ILE A 139 -0.34 -2.90 -1.94
CA ILE A 139 0.83 -2.06 -1.67
C ILE A 139 1.44 -1.50 -2.96
N ILE A 140 1.58 -2.33 -3.99
CA ILE A 140 2.09 -1.87 -5.30
C ILE A 140 1.19 -0.77 -5.87
N ALA A 141 -0.12 -0.96 -5.82
CA ALA A 141 -1.08 0.05 -6.30
C ALA A 141 -0.94 1.37 -5.53
N LEU A 142 -0.81 1.32 -4.19
CA LEU A 142 -0.59 2.50 -3.35
C LEU A 142 0.72 3.22 -3.70
N LEU A 143 1.82 2.49 -3.90
CA LEU A 143 3.11 3.08 -4.27
C LEU A 143 3.07 3.72 -5.67
N ILE A 144 2.43 3.06 -6.64
CA ILE A 144 2.22 3.64 -7.99
C ILE A 144 1.40 4.93 -7.88
N LEU A 145 0.31 4.93 -7.10
CA LEU A 145 -0.50 6.12 -6.88
C LEU A 145 0.30 7.25 -6.21
N ALA A 146 1.14 6.94 -5.22
CA ALA A 146 2.00 7.91 -4.54
C ALA A 146 3.01 8.59 -5.48
N LEU A 147 3.47 7.87 -6.50
CA LEU A 147 4.39 8.39 -7.53
C LEU A 147 3.66 9.01 -8.74
N SER A 148 2.34 8.82 -8.84
CA SER A 148 1.50 9.37 -9.92
C SER A 148 0.95 10.76 -9.57
N PRO A 149 0.49 11.56 -10.54
CA PRO A 149 -0.17 12.85 -10.28
C PRO A 149 -1.62 12.70 -9.73
N ALA A 150 -1.87 11.72 -8.86
CA ALA A 150 -3.20 11.42 -8.30
C ALA A 150 -3.76 12.51 -7.35
N GLY A 151 -2.92 13.44 -6.90
CA GLY A 151 -3.32 14.61 -6.11
C GLY A 151 -3.55 15.88 -6.92
N ARG A 152 -3.65 15.82 -8.25
CA ARG A 152 -3.86 17.01 -9.09
C ARG A 152 -5.33 17.40 -9.27
N VAL A 153 -6.25 16.49 -8.95
CA VAL A 153 -7.70 16.70 -9.04
C VAL A 153 -8.38 15.98 -7.88
N LEU A 154 -9.56 16.46 -7.48
CA LEU A 154 -10.30 15.97 -6.31
C LEU A 154 -9.44 15.93 -5.03
N SER A 155 -8.58 16.92 -4.83
CA SER A 155 -7.74 17.14 -3.66
C SER A 155 -8.05 18.50 -3.05
N ILE A 156 -7.76 18.68 -1.76
CA ILE A 156 -7.84 19.97 -1.07
C ILE A 156 -6.57 20.81 -1.33
N ASP A 157 -5.47 20.15 -1.73
CA ASP A 157 -4.20 20.76 -2.15
C ASP A 157 -4.32 21.72 -3.36
#